data_AF-A0A9W3BLV6-F1
#
_entry.id   AF-A0A9W3BLV6-F1
#
_cell.length_a   1.000
_cell.length_b   1.000
_cell.length_c   1.000
_cell.angle_alpha   90.00
_cell.angle_beta   90.00
_cell.angle_gamma   90.00
#
_symmetry.space_group_name_H-M   'P 1'
#
loop_
_entity.id
_entity.type
_entity.pdbx_description
1 polymer ?
#
loop_
_entity_poly.entity_id
_entity_poly.type
_entity_poly.pdbx_seq_one_letter_code
_entity_poly.pdbx_strand_id
1 'polypeptide(L)'
;MFLALIFLIFFNFFGLPGVDGATCITKSTCAWTDFTLPLCISGTCKCFNSSFVPIRSGCGLQMTHRPVVSAQQGKTNQVISGQSFELSCYFDKYNDYYTFEWYLGETKLSTRSNTYTAVADENTVGSFTCRVRTSARLLTSPLSYFFEVVKLGGASGQATSNERPTIYVPTNSAVGGSTVILECNNIPMGYTDTIIYTVNGVNTTYSSVVITSANAGKYVTCTLTSPSAGVTYSRPTSAVGNLPRLTTSISSVSVVVGIGTSQRLVCALTPSAIYLQSSPITYTWKANRIHVHTLDNMMIAKHT
;
A
#
# COMPACT_ATOMS: atom_id res chain seq x y z
N MET A 1 -17.28 21.33 -57.80
CA MET A 1 -17.92 22.22 -56.83
C MET A 1 -18.01 21.46 -55.52
N PHE A 2 -17.10 21.77 -54.61
CA PHE A 2 -16.92 21.12 -53.31
C PHE A 2 -18.14 21.36 -52.40
N LEU A 3 -18.60 20.34 -51.67
CA LEU A 3 -19.18 20.56 -50.36
C LEU A 3 -18.81 19.38 -49.44
N ALA A 4 -17.84 19.64 -48.57
CA ALA A 4 -17.37 18.74 -47.54
C ALA A 4 -18.39 18.69 -46.40
N LEU A 5 -18.84 17.49 -46.03
CA LEU A 5 -19.63 17.29 -44.81
C LEU A 5 -18.65 17.11 -43.65
N ILE A 6 -18.64 18.12 -42.77
CA ILE A 6 -17.75 18.24 -41.62
C ILE A 6 -18.17 17.26 -40.51
N PHE A 7 -17.16 16.53 -40.02
CA PHE A 7 -17.16 15.78 -38.76
C PHE A 7 -17.61 16.65 -37.58
N LEU A 8 -18.72 16.30 -36.93
CA LEU A 8 -19.01 16.74 -35.56
C LEU A 8 -18.64 15.61 -34.60
N ILE A 9 -17.36 15.61 -34.21
CA ILE A 9 -16.91 14.89 -33.01
C ILE A 9 -17.50 15.64 -31.82
N PHE A 10 -18.56 15.09 -31.22
CA PHE A 10 -18.97 15.44 -29.88
C PHE A 10 -17.87 14.99 -28.90
N PHE A 11 -16.85 15.82 -28.71
CA PHE A 11 -16.07 15.80 -27.49
C PHE A 11 -17.02 16.23 -26.37
N ASN A 12 -17.66 15.26 -25.73
CA ASN A 12 -18.20 15.45 -24.39
C ASN A 12 -17.00 15.78 -23.49
N PHE A 13 -16.76 17.07 -23.31
CA PHE A 13 -16.03 17.61 -22.16
C PHE A 13 -16.84 17.24 -20.91
N PHE A 14 -16.67 16.00 -20.45
CA PHE A 14 -17.01 15.65 -19.08
C PHE A 14 -16.26 16.63 -18.18
N GLY A 15 -17.03 17.42 -17.45
CA GLY A 15 -16.53 18.47 -16.58
C GLY A 15 -15.44 17.91 -15.66
N LEU A 16 -14.22 18.38 -15.86
CA LEU A 16 -13.19 18.28 -14.84
C LEU A 16 -13.77 18.87 -13.55
N PRO A 17 -13.56 18.23 -12.38
CA PRO A 17 -14.03 18.77 -11.12
C PRO A 17 -13.38 20.14 -10.91
N GLY A 18 -14.15 21.21 -11.16
CA GLY A 18 -13.63 22.57 -11.03
C GLY A 18 -13.23 22.84 -9.59
N VAL A 19 -11.96 23.19 -9.39
CA VAL A 19 -11.39 23.67 -8.13
C VAL A 19 -11.73 25.15 -7.94
N ASP A 20 -12.16 25.50 -6.73
CA ASP A 20 -12.46 26.87 -6.34
C ASP A 20 -11.14 27.60 -6.04
N GLY A 21 -10.90 28.74 -6.70
CA GLY A 21 -9.59 29.39 -6.66
C GLY A 21 -9.59 30.91 -6.63
N ALA A 22 -10.75 31.57 -6.63
CA ALA A 22 -10.86 33.02 -6.53
C ALA A 22 -12.29 33.43 -6.16
N THR A 23 -12.48 34.63 -5.61
CA THR A 23 -13.81 35.26 -5.42
C THR A 23 -13.88 36.59 -6.18
N CYS A 24 -15.06 36.99 -6.64
CA CYS A 24 -15.23 38.28 -7.33
C CYS A 24 -15.23 39.44 -6.33
N ILE A 25 -14.43 40.48 -6.59
CA ILE A 25 -14.53 41.79 -5.92
C ILE A 25 -15.43 42.72 -6.76
N THR A 26 -15.27 42.69 -8.08
CA THR A 26 -16.14 43.40 -9.05
C THR A 26 -16.45 42.49 -10.24
N LYS A 27 -17.21 42.96 -11.22
CA LYS A 27 -17.48 42.20 -12.47
C LYS A 27 -16.21 41.87 -13.27
N SER A 28 -15.08 42.56 -13.03
CA SER A 28 -13.84 42.38 -13.79
C SER A 28 -12.60 42.11 -12.92
N THR A 29 -12.72 42.17 -11.59
CA THR A 29 -11.59 41.94 -10.67
C THR A 29 -11.89 40.84 -9.67
N CYS A 30 -10.92 39.95 -9.48
CA CYS A 30 -10.98 38.86 -8.51
C CYS A 30 -10.08 39.16 -7.31
N ALA A 31 -10.51 38.74 -6.13
CA ALA A 31 -9.66 38.62 -4.96
C ALA A 31 -8.93 37.29 -5.04
N TRP A 32 -7.65 37.33 -4.68
CA TRP A 32 -6.92 36.14 -4.28
C TRP A 32 -7.60 35.58 -3.03
N THR A 33 -7.85 34.29 -3.02
CA THR A 33 -8.13 33.55 -1.80
C THR A 33 -6.87 32.80 -1.39
N ASP A 34 -6.88 32.20 -0.20
CA ASP A 34 -5.82 31.27 0.23
C ASP A 34 -5.68 30.05 -0.69
N PHE A 35 -6.59 29.90 -1.65
CA PHE A 35 -6.66 28.82 -2.62
C PHE A 35 -6.27 29.27 -4.03
N THR A 36 -5.82 30.50 -4.26
CA THR A 36 -5.39 30.97 -5.58
C THR A 36 -3.94 30.59 -5.88
N LEU A 37 -3.68 29.99 -7.04
CA LEU A 37 -2.32 29.70 -7.52
C LEU A 37 -1.50 31.00 -7.71
N PRO A 38 -0.22 31.06 -7.28
CA PRO A 38 0.65 32.24 -7.43
C PRO A 38 0.79 32.78 -8.86
N LEU A 39 0.62 31.91 -9.86
CA LEU A 39 0.73 32.25 -11.28
C LEU A 39 -0.56 32.83 -11.87
N CYS A 40 -1.67 32.84 -11.12
CA CYS A 40 -2.93 33.39 -11.59
C CYS A 40 -2.94 34.92 -11.46
N ILE A 41 -2.54 35.59 -12.53
CA ILE A 41 -2.57 37.05 -12.64
C ILE A 41 -4.01 37.58 -12.84
N SER A 42 -4.20 38.87 -12.55
CA SER A 42 -5.42 39.62 -12.86
C SER A 42 -5.85 39.40 -14.32
N GLY A 43 -7.08 38.89 -14.54
CA GLY A 43 -7.65 38.62 -15.87
C GLY A 43 -7.89 37.15 -16.21
N THR A 44 -7.28 36.21 -15.49
CA THR A 44 -7.45 34.76 -15.74
C THR A 44 -8.78 34.19 -15.22
N CYS A 45 -9.51 34.95 -14.39
CA CYS A 45 -10.78 34.56 -13.80
C CYS A 45 -11.93 35.35 -14.44
N LYS A 46 -12.88 34.67 -15.10
CA LYS A 46 -14.08 35.31 -15.69
C LYS A 46 -15.23 35.32 -14.67
N CYS A 47 -15.50 36.49 -14.08
CA CYS A 47 -16.67 36.70 -13.22
C CYS A 47 -17.95 36.88 -14.07
N PHE A 48 -18.95 36.03 -13.87
CA PHE A 48 -20.26 36.17 -14.54
C PHE A 48 -21.22 37.13 -13.79
N ASN A 49 -21.01 37.37 -12.49
CA ASN A 49 -21.76 38.32 -11.68
C ASN A 49 -20.91 38.92 -10.55
N SER A 50 -21.32 40.05 -9.99
CA SER A 50 -20.64 40.74 -8.87
C SER A 50 -20.99 40.14 -7.51
N SER A 51 -21.32 38.85 -7.46
CA SER A 51 -21.65 38.16 -6.22
C SER A 51 -20.38 37.53 -5.64
N PHE A 52 -20.25 37.55 -4.30
CA PHE A 52 -19.15 36.92 -3.55
C PHE A 52 -19.23 35.37 -3.59
N VAL A 53 -19.39 34.79 -4.79
CA VAL A 53 -19.48 33.36 -4.99
C VAL A 53 -18.10 32.84 -5.39
N PRO A 54 -17.62 31.73 -4.81
CA PRO A 54 -16.40 31.07 -5.27
C PRO A 54 -16.48 30.78 -6.79
N ILE A 55 -15.45 31.19 -7.53
CA ILE A 55 -15.34 30.92 -8.96
C ILE A 55 -14.56 29.62 -9.15
N ARG A 56 -15.12 28.69 -9.94
CA ARG A 56 -14.40 27.55 -10.52
C ARG A 56 -13.46 28.07 -11.61
N SER A 57 -12.36 28.70 -11.23
CA SER A 57 -11.49 29.42 -12.16
C SER A 57 -10.35 28.58 -12.74
N GLY A 58 -10.23 27.29 -12.41
CA GLY A 58 -9.03 26.50 -12.76
C GLY A 58 -7.74 27.01 -12.08
N CYS A 59 -7.86 28.07 -11.28
CA CYS A 59 -6.82 28.76 -10.53
C CYS A 59 -6.80 28.33 -9.05
N GLY A 60 -7.52 27.27 -8.70
CA GLY A 60 -7.54 26.71 -7.36
C GLY A 60 -6.31 25.86 -7.10
N LEU A 61 -5.74 25.95 -5.89
CA LEU A 61 -4.77 24.97 -5.40
C LEU A 61 -5.38 23.57 -5.56
N GLN A 62 -4.66 22.70 -6.23
CA GLN A 62 -5.02 21.29 -6.37
C GLN A 62 -3.86 20.46 -5.86
N MET A 63 -4.17 19.35 -5.20
CA MET A 63 -3.15 18.34 -4.95
C MET A 63 -2.71 17.79 -6.30
N THR A 64 -1.42 17.87 -6.63
CA THR A 64 -0.91 17.43 -7.93
C THR A 64 -0.67 15.92 -8.00
N HIS A 65 -0.63 15.25 -6.86
CA HIS A 65 -0.36 13.82 -6.77
C HIS A 65 -1.65 13.03 -6.83
N ARG A 66 -1.58 11.81 -7.37
CA ARG A 66 -2.68 10.85 -7.37
C ARG A 66 -2.54 9.93 -6.15
N PRO A 67 -3.63 9.59 -5.47
CA PRO A 67 -3.59 8.49 -4.53
C PRO A 67 -3.41 7.16 -5.27
N VAL A 68 -3.01 6.14 -4.52
CA VAL A 68 -2.78 4.78 -5.02
C VAL A 68 -3.72 3.83 -4.29
N VAL A 69 -4.52 3.08 -5.04
CA VAL A 69 -5.32 1.99 -4.50
C VAL A 69 -4.49 0.71 -4.53
N SER A 70 -4.53 -0.06 -3.45
CA SER A 70 -3.85 -1.36 -3.36
C SER A 70 -4.67 -2.36 -2.54
N ALA A 71 -4.45 -3.65 -2.78
CA ALA A 71 -4.88 -4.71 -1.87
C ALA A 71 -4.09 -4.68 -0.55
N GLN A 72 -4.54 -5.47 0.43
CA GLN A 72 -3.79 -5.72 1.66
C GLN A 72 -2.40 -6.29 1.38
N GLN A 73 -1.46 -6.06 2.29
CA GLN A 73 -0.09 -6.57 2.17
C GLN A 73 -0.09 -8.10 1.97
N GLY A 74 0.71 -8.56 1.01
CA GLY A 74 0.80 -9.97 0.67
C GLY A 74 -0.38 -10.52 -0.14
N LYS A 75 -1.37 -9.69 -0.51
CA LYS A 75 -2.51 -10.10 -1.32
C LYS A 75 -2.43 -9.60 -2.76
N THR A 76 -3.04 -10.36 -3.68
CA THR A 76 -3.22 -9.94 -5.09
C THR A 76 -4.45 -9.07 -5.23
N ASN A 77 -4.69 -8.56 -6.45
CA ASN A 77 -5.94 -7.93 -6.83
C ASN A 77 -7.08 -8.94 -7.09
N GLN A 78 -6.90 -10.22 -6.78
CA GLN A 78 -7.94 -11.23 -6.95
C GLN A 78 -8.63 -11.51 -5.63
N VAL A 79 -9.94 -11.79 -5.65
CA VAL A 79 -10.73 -12.09 -4.46
C VAL A 79 -11.62 -13.30 -4.67
N ILE A 80 -11.70 -14.18 -3.66
CA ILE A 80 -12.58 -15.34 -3.70
C ILE A 80 -14.03 -14.91 -3.48
N SER A 81 -14.93 -15.38 -4.34
CA SER A 81 -16.37 -15.09 -4.26
C SER A 81 -16.94 -15.44 -2.89
N GLY A 82 -17.75 -14.54 -2.32
CA GLY A 82 -18.34 -14.69 -1.00
C GLY A 82 -17.40 -14.42 0.18
N GLN A 83 -16.12 -14.14 -0.07
CA GLN A 83 -15.16 -13.79 0.97
C GLN A 83 -15.04 -12.28 1.15
N SER A 84 -14.65 -11.86 2.35
CA SER A 84 -14.34 -10.46 2.62
C SER A 84 -13.01 -10.06 1.99
N PHE A 85 -12.95 -8.84 1.46
CA PHE A 85 -11.71 -8.21 1.01
C PHE A 85 -11.62 -6.78 1.49
N GLU A 86 -10.38 -6.27 1.51
CA GLU A 86 -10.07 -4.91 1.91
C GLU A 86 -9.11 -4.28 0.90
N LEU A 87 -9.41 -3.03 0.54
CA LEU A 87 -8.55 -2.17 -0.25
C LEU A 87 -8.09 -0.99 0.59
N SER A 88 -6.87 -0.52 0.33
CA SER A 88 -6.31 0.70 0.91
C SER A 88 -6.14 1.76 -0.17
N CYS A 89 -6.51 3.00 0.14
CA CYS A 89 -6.21 4.17 -0.67
C CYS A 89 -5.13 4.97 0.06
N TYR A 90 -3.93 4.95 -0.50
CA TYR A 90 -2.77 5.65 0.04
C TYR A 90 -2.57 7.00 -0.64
N PHE A 91 -2.35 8.03 0.15
CA PHE A 91 -2.00 9.36 -0.31
C PHE A 91 -0.98 9.95 0.65
N ASP A 92 0.27 10.05 0.18
CA ASP A 92 1.43 10.57 0.92
C ASP A 92 1.50 10.19 2.41
N LYS A 93 2.03 11.07 3.26
CA LYS A 93 2.08 10.79 4.69
C LYS A 93 0.67 10.96 5.25
N TYR A 94 0.12 9.89 5.81
CA TYR A 94 -1.19 9.90 6.45
C TYR A 94 -1.38 11.14 7.34
N ASN A 95 -2.51 11.80 7.14
CA ASN A 95 -2.87 13.04 7.80
C ASN A 95 -4.35 12.99 8.20
N ASP A 96 -4.65 13.30 9.46
CA ASP A 96 -6.00 13.24 10.03
C ASP A 96 -6.99 14.22 9.37
N TYR A 97 -6.51 15.18 8.58
CA TYR A 97 -7.37 16.08 7.81
C TYR A 97 -7.84 15.48 6.47
N TYR A 98 -7.38 14.28 6.10
CA TYR A 98 -7.77 13.62 4.86
C TYR A 98 -9.08 12.85 5.03
N THR A 99 -9.96 13.09 4.08
CA THR A 99 -11.15 12.26 3.84
C THR A 99 -11.04 11.65 2.46
N PHE A 100 -11.49 10.41 2.32
CA PHE A 100 -11.34 9.66 1.09
C PHE A 100 -12.70 9.53 0.41
N GLU A 101 -12.72 9.55 -0.91
CA GLU A 101 -13.91 9.23 -1.68
C GLU A 101 -13.57 8.07 -2.61
N TRP A 102 -14.36 7.01 -2.50
CA TRP A 102 -14.18 5.77 -3.25
C TRP A 102 -15.21 5.66 -4.36
N TYR A 103 -14.82 5.01 -5.45
CA TYR A 103 -15.65 4.75 -6.61
C TYR A 103 -15.45 3.32 -7.07
N LEU A 104 -16.55 2.64 -7.40
CA LEU A 104 -16.57 1.37 -8.12
C LEU A 104 -17.17 1.64 -9.51
N GLY A 105 -16.33 1.56 -10.54
CA GLY A 105 -16.63 2.13 -11.85
C GLY A 105 -16.93 3.62 -11.72
N GLU A 106 -18.14 4.02 -12.11
CA GLU A 106 -18.62 5.41 -11.99
C GLU A 106 -19.42 5.66 -10.68
N THR A 107 -19.73 4.60 -9.93
CA THR A 107 -20.58 4.68 -8.75
C THR A 107 -19.78 5.11 -7.54
N LYS A 108 -20.16 6.23 -6.92
CA LYS A 108 -19.57 6.70 -5.66
C LYS A 108 -20.02 5.80 -4.50
N LEU A 109 -19.06 5.33 -3.70
CA LEU A 109 -19.30 4.54 -2.50
C LEU A 109 -19.47 5.45 -1.28
N SER A 110 -20.15 4.94 -0.24
CA SER A 110 -20.49 5.73 0.96
C SER A 110 -19.34 5.91 1.95
N THR A 111 -18.29 5.08 1.87
CA THR A 111 -17.15 5.14 2.79
C THR A 111 -16.35 6.43 2.63
N ARG A 112 -15.85 6.95 3.76
CA ARG A 112 -14.92 8.08 3.82
C ARG A 112 -13.53 7.70 4.35
N SER A 113 -13.34 6.43 4.69
CA SER A 113 -12.10 5.90 5.24
C SER A 113 -11.04 5.72 4.15
N ASN A 114 -9.77 5.71 4.54
CA ASN A 114 -8.68 5.28 3.67
C ASN A 114 -8.72 3.78 3.35
N THR A 115 -9.63 3.04 3.98
CA THR A 115 -9.90 1.63 3.71
C THR A 115 -11.32 1.43 3.17
N TYR A 116 -11.46 0.47 2.27
CA TYR A 116 -12.74 -0.03 1.79
C TYR A 116 -12.82 -1.54 2.03
N THR A 117 -13.91 -1.99 2.65
CA THR A 117 -14.17 -3.41 2.92
C THR A 117 -15.52 -3.82 2.35
N ALA A 118 -15.59 -5.01 1.76
CA ALA A 118 -16.81 -5.60 1.25
C ALA A 118 -16.71 -7.12 1.15
N VAL A 119 -17.86 -7.79 0.99
CA VAL A 119 -17.93 -9.20 0.61
C VAL A 119 -17.97 -9.29 -0.91
N ALA A 120 -17.16 -10.15 -1.51
CA ALA A 120 -17.01 -10.24 -2.95
C ALA A 120 -18.22 -10.87 -3.65
N ASP A 121 -18.87 -10.09 -4.50
CA ASP A 121 -19.96 -10.48 -5.40
C ASP A 121 -19.89 -9.69 -6.72
N GLU A 122 -20.88 -9.84 -7.61
CA GLU A 122 -20.91 -9.14 -8.91
C GLU A 122 -21.08 -7.60 -8.81
N ASN A 123 -21.60 -7.11 -7.69
CA ASN A 123 -21.90 -5.69 -7.47
C ASN A 123 -20.82 -4.99 -6.63
N THR A 124 -19.96 -5.75 -5.96
CA THR A 124 -18.91 -5.21 -5.08
C THR A 124 -17.51 -5.35 -5.66
N VAL A 125 -17.33 -6.09 -6.77
CA VAL A 125 -16.03 -6.32 -7.41
C VAL A 125 -15.98 -5.60 -8.77
N GLY A 126 -14.80 -5.08 -9.14
CA GLY A 126 -14.54 -4.42 -10.42
C GLY A 126 -13.44 -3.36 -10.31
N SER A 127 -13.55 -2.32 -11.12
CA SER A 127 -12.58 -1.22 -11.19
C SER A 127 -12.76 -0.22 -10.06
N PHE A 128 -11.80 -0.14 -9.15
CA PHE A 128 -11.80 0.84 -8.07
C PHE A 128 -10.96 2.08 -8.40
N THR A 129 -11.47 3.26 -8.05
CA THR A 129 -10.66 4.47 -7.93
C THR A 129 -10.92 5.17 -6.61
N CYS A 130 -9.95 5.96 -6.15
CA CYS A 130 -10.12 6.81 -4.98
C CYS A 130 -9.61 8.22 -5.23
N ARG A 131 -10.11 9.18 -4.46
CA ARG A 131 -9.55 10.54 -4.36
C ARG A 131 -9.52 11.00 -2.91
N VAL A 132 -8.64 11.95 -2.63
CA VAL A 132 -8.48 12.56 -1.31
C VAL A 132 -9.07 13.95 -1.30
N ARG A 133 -9.69 14.32 -0.19
CA ARG A 133 -10.20 15.65 0.10
C ARG A 133 -9.71 16.10 1.47
N THR A 134 -9.29 17.36 1.59
CA THR A 134 -8.95 17.95 2.89
C THR A 134 -10.14 18.70 3.48
N SER A 135 -10.37 18.51 4.78
CA SER A 135 -11.41 19.24 5.53
C SER A 135 -11.09 20.73 5.68
N ALA A 136 -9.81 21.09 5.79
CA ALA A 136 -9.38 22.46 6.08
C ALA A 136 -9.38 23.40 4.87
N ARG A 137 -9.29 22.88 3.64
CA ARG A 137 -9.00 23.68 2.45
C ARG A 137 -9.81 23.31 1.21
N LEU A 138 -10.76 22.37 1.33
CA LEU A 138 -11.55 21.80 0.22
C LEU A 138 -10.71 21.36 -0.99
N LEU A 139 -9.40 21.11 -0.79
CA LEU A 139 -8.52 20.66 -1.86
C LEU A 139 -8.91 19.23 -2.21
N THR A 140 -8.92 18.94 -3.50
CA THR A 140 -9.16 17.59 -4.00
C THR A 140 -7.96 17.12 -4.80
N SER A 141 -7.59 15.85 -4.64
CA SER A 141 -6.66 15.21 -5.56
C SER A 141 -7.38 14.74 -6.83
N PRO A 142 -6.65 14.58 -7.96
CA PRO A 142 -7.11 13.78 -9.06
C PRO A 142 -7.44 12.36 -8.58
N LEU A 143 -8.33 11.68 -9.30
CA LEU A 143 -8.57 10.26 -9.06
C LEU A 143 -7.27 9.46 -9.20
N SER A 144 -7.15 8.39 -8.40
CA SER A 144 -6.15 7.35 -8.63
C SER A 144 -6.28 6.77 -10.04
N TYR A 145 -5.26 6.05 -10.48
CA TYR A 145 -5.47 5.07 -11.54
C TYR A 145 -6.46 3.99 -11.06
N PHE A 146 -7.13 3.34 -12.00
CA PHE A 146 -8.01 2.24 -11.68
C PHE A 146 -7.21 1.07 -11.10
N PHE A 147 -7.78 0.43 -10.09
CA PHE A 147 -7.29 -0.83 -9.53
C PHE A 147 -8.38 -1.88 -9.74
N GLU A 148 -8.13 -2.80 -10.67
CA GLU A 148 -9.11 -3.82 -11.05
C GLU A 148 -9.08 -4.96 -10.04
N VAL A 149 -10.17 -5.16 -9.31
CA VAL A 149 -10.36 -6.34 -8.48
C VAL A 149 -11.04 -7.42 -9.31
N VAL A 150 -10.44 -8.61 -9.34
CA VAL A 150 -10.95 -9.74 -10.12
C VAL A 150 -11.57 -10.78 -9.19
N LYS A 151 -12.85 -11.10 -9.40
CA LYS A 151 -13.53 -12.14 -8.63
C LYS A 151 -13.14 -13.53 -9.14
N LEU A 152 -12.87 -14.44 -8.20
CA LEU A 152 -12.57 -15.84 -8.44
C LEU A 152 -13.67 -16.74 -7.87
N GLY A 153 -14.11 -17.74 -8.63
CA GLY A 153 -15.17 -18.68 -8.24
C GLY A 153 -16.58 -18.08 -8.37
N GLY A 154 -17.58 -18.79 -7.84
CA GLY A 154 -18.99 -18.38 -7.88
C GLY A 154 -19.92 -19.43 -8.50
N ALA A 155 -21.18 -19.03 -8.76
CA ALA A 155 -22.27 -19.92 -9.18
C ALA A 155 -22.04 -20.62 -10.53
N SER A 156 -21.17 -20.10 -11.39
CA SER A 156 -20.81 -20.71 -12.68
C SER A 156 -19.78 -21.83 -12.58
N GLY A 157 -19.07 -21.95 -11.44
CA GLY A 157 -18.08 -23.00 -11.21
C GLY A 157 -16.81 -22.84 -12.05
N GLN A 158 -15.66 -22.81 -11.38
CA GLN A 158 -14.30 -22.73 -11.96
C GLN A 158 -13.87 -21.35 -12.45
N ALA A 159 -13.08 -20.66 -11.63
CA ALA A 159 -12.19 -19.61 -12.07
C ALA A 159 -10.74 -20.08 -11.90
N THR A 160 -9.85 -19.67 -12.81
CA THR A 160 -8.42 -19.99 -12.72
C THR A 160 -7.64 -18.75 -12.31
N SER A 161 -6.96 -18.80 -11.17
CA SER A 161 -5.92 -17.83 -10.84
C SER A 161 -4.60 -18.22 -11.49
N ASN A 162 -3.98 -17.25 -12.16
CA ASN A 162 -2.64 -17.38 -12.76
C ASN A 162 -1.54 -16.75 -11.92
N GLU A 163 -1.89 -16.17 -10.78
CA GLU A 163 -0.94 -15.57 -9.86
C GLU A 163 -0.12 -16.66 -9.18
N ARG A 164 1.19 -16.44 -9.11
CA ARG A 164 2.10 -17.34 -8.41
C ARG A 164 2.36 -16.78 -7.00
N PRO A 165 2.20 -17.56 -5.92
CA PRO A 165 2.53 -17.09 -4.59
C PRO A 165 4.05 -16.84 -4.47
N THR A 166 4.43 -16.04 -3.48
CA THR A 166 5.82 -15.72 -3.17
C THR A 166 6.11 -16.08 -1.73
N ILE A 167 7.13 -16.91 -1.52
CA ILE A 167 7.61 -17.24 -0.18
C ILE A 167 8.53 -16.10 0.31
N TYR A 168 8.22 -15.54 1.48
CA TYR A 168 9.06 -14.58 2.16
C TYR A 168 9.71 -15.24 3.39
N VAL A 169 11.04 -15.12 3.44
CA VAL A 169 11.86 -15.56 4.57
C VAL A 169 12.48 -14.30 5.18
N PRO A 170 12.17 -13.95 6.45
CA PRO A 170 12.48 -12.64 7.01
C PRO A 170 13.97 -12.38 7.30
N THR A 171 14.82 -13.42 7.19
CA THR A 171 16.26 -13.31 7.43
C THR A 171 17.02 -14.29 6.55
N ASN A 172 18.30 -14.00 6.30
CA ASN A 172 19.23 -14.87 5.58
C ASN A 172 20.18 -15.65 6.52
N SER A 173 20.22 -15.30 7.80
CA SER A 173 21.09 -15.88 8.82
C SER A 173 20.36 -15.98 10.16
N ALA A 174 20.66 -17.02 10.94
CA ALA A 174 20.09 -17.23 12.27
C ALA A 174 20.98 -18.17 13.10
N VAL A 175 20.93 -18.06 14.43
CA VAL A 175 21.57 -19.06 15.31
C VAL A 175 20.71 -20.31 15.44
N GLY A 176 21.34 -21.45 15.71
CA GLY A 176 20.63 -22.71 15.94
C GLY A 176 19.61 -22.58 17.08
N GLY A 177 18.43 -23.18 16.90
CA GLY A 177 17.31 -23.09 17.83
C GLY A 177 16.36 -21.91 17.54
N SER A 178 16.77 -20.90 16.76
CA SER A 178 15.91 -19.76 16.43
C SER A 178 14.68 -20.17 15.62
N THR A 179 13.54 -19.56 15.91
CA THR A 179 12.31 -19.75 15.13
C THR A 179 12.17 -18.66 14.07
N VAL A 180 11.94 -19.06 12.83
CA VAL A 180 11.64 -18.18 11.70
C VAL A 180 10.17 -18.38 11.32
N ILE A 181 9.45 -17.28 11.13
CA ILE A 181 8.07 -17.30 10.64
C ILE A 181 8.12 -17.01 9.14
N LEU A 182 7.66 -17.97 8.35
CA LEU A 182 7.52 -17.85 6.92
C LEU A 182 6.21 -17.13 6.57
N GLU A 183 6.22 -16.36 5.49
CA GLU A 183 5.01 -15.73 4.96
C GLU A 183 4.81 -16.14 3.50
N CYS A 184 3.60 -16.56 3.16
CA CYS A 184 3.21 -16.83 1.77
C CYS A 184 2.39 -15.64 1.26
N ASN A 185 3.03 -14.87 0.39
CA ASN A 185 2.51 -13.63 -0.18
C ASN A 185 2.04 -13.85 -1.62
N ASN A 186 1.49 -12.80 -2.23
CA ASN A 186 0.90 -12.82 -3.57
C ASN A 186 -0.22 -13.87 -3.70
N ILE A 187 -1.11 -13.91 -2.71
CA ILE A 187 -2.26 -14.83 -2.65
C ILE A 187 -3.59 -14.06 -2.78
N PRO A 188 -4.68 -14.67 -3.27
CA PRO A 188 -5.96 -13.98 -3.36
C PRO A 188 -6.46 -13.44 -2.00
N MET A 189 -7.15 -12.31 -2.05
CA MET A 189 -7.94 -11.80 -0.94
C MET A 189 -9.05 -12.80 -0.60
N GLY A 190 -9.31 -12.97 0.69
CA GLY A 190 -10.27 -13.97 1.17
C GLY A 190 -9.78 -15.42 1.08
N TYR A 191 -8.51 -15.69 0.77
CA TYR A 191 -7.97 -17.05 0.83
C TYR A 191 -7.92 -17.54 2.28
N THR A 192 -8.74 -18.54 2.59
CA THR A 192 -8.88 -19.13 3.94
C THR A 192 -8.44 -20.59 4.00
N ASP A 193 -8.09 -21.19 2.86
CA ASP A 193 -7.66 -22.59 2.82
C ASP A 193 -6.26 -22.77 3.41
N THR A 194 -5.88 -24.03 3.58
CA THR A 194 -4.56 -24.37 4.11
C THR A 194 -3.47 -23.99 3.11
N ILE A 195 -2.36 -23.46 3.62
CA ILE A 195 -1.13 -23.27 2.86
C ILE A 195 -0.17 -24.37 3.27
N ILE A 196 0.38 -25.08 2.29
CA ILE A 196 1.38 -26.11 2.52
C ILE A 196 2.76 -25.48 2.30
N TYR A 197 3.59 -25.50 3.34
CA TYR A 197 5.01 -25.18 3.25
C TYR A 197 5.80 -26.47 3.01
N THR A 198 6.72 -26.47 2.06
CA THR A 198 7.64 -27.59 1.85
C THR A 198 9.01 -27.15 2.33
N VAL A 199 9.48 -27.72 3.44
CA VAL A 199 10.77 -27.39 4.07
C VAL A 199 11.71 -28.56 3.88
N ASN A 200 12.80 -28.36 3.14
CA ASN A 200 13.77 -29.42 2.84
C ASN A 200 13.10 -30.70 2.27
N GLY A 201 12.07 -30.52 1.43
CA GLY A 201 11.31 -31.62 0.82
C GLY A 201 10.20 -32.23 1.68
N VAL A 202 10.04 -31.77 2.94
CA VAL A 202 9.00 -32.24 3.85
C VAL A 202 7.85 -31.23 3.89
N ASN A 203 6.62 -31.70 3.66
CA ASN A 203 5.44 -30.85 3.72
C ASN A 203 4.97 -30.63 5.16
N THR A 204 4.58 -29.40 5.46
CA THR A 204 4.03 -28.97 6.75
C THR A 204 3.01 -27.85 6.54
N THR A 205 2.08 -27.69 7.46
CA THR A 205 1.13 -26.57 7.48
C THR A 205 1.58 -25.45 8.43
N TYR A 206 2.62 -25.70 9.21
CA TYR A 206 3.21 -24.71 10.11
C TYR A 206 4.12 -23.76 9.33
N SER A 207 3.87 -22.46 9.42
CA SER A 207 4.75 -21.43 8.90
C SER A 207 5.96 -21.17 9.79
N SER A 208 5.94 -21.63 11.04
CA SER A 208 7.07 -21.52 11.97
C SER A 208 8.06 -22.67 11.76
N VAL A 209 9.33 -22.32 11.57
CA VAL A 209 10.42 -23.27 11.36
C VAL A 209 11.54 -22.99 12.35
N VAL A 210 11.89 -23.98 13.16
CA VAL A 210 13.08 -23.94 14.02
C VAL A 210 14.31 -24.23 13.19
N ILE A 211 15.29 -23.32 13.21
CA ILE A 211 16.53 -23.45 12.45
C ILE A 211 17.49 -24.39 13.18
N THR A 212 17.91 -25.44 12.49
CA THR A 212 18.82 -26.48 12.98
C THR A 212 19.89 -26.77 11.92
N SER A 213 20.91 -27.55 12.28
CA SER A 213 21.92 -28.01 11.31
C SER A 213 21.34 -28.86 10.18
N ALA A 214 20.16 -29.47 10.38
CA ALA A 214 19.51 -30.31 9.39
C ALA A 214 18.80 -29.50 8.28
N ASN A 215 18.25 -28.31 8.60
CA ASN A 215 17.42 -27.54 7.68
C ASN A 215 17.98 -26.16 7.30
N ALA A 216 19.02 -25.67 7.97
CA ALA A 216 19.61 -24.38 7.66
C ALA A 216 20.15 -24.31 6.23
N GLY A 217 19.88 -23.20 5.55
CA GLY A 217 20.24 -23.00 4.14
C GLY A 217 19.48 -23.90 3.14
N LYS A 218 18.55 -24.75 3.60
CA LYS A 218 17.76 -25.62 2.73
C LYS A 218 16.63 -24.85 2.07
N TYR A 219 16.14 -25.42 0.97
CA TYR A 219 15.07 -24.87 0.17
C TYR A 219 13.73 -24.89 0.91
N VAL A 220 12.93 -23.87 0.65
CA VAL A 220 11.56 -23.73 1.13
C VAL A 220 10.65 -23.19 0.03
N THR A 221 9.42 -23.70 -0.02
CA THR A 221 8.35 -23.19 -0.89
C THR A 221 7.05 -23.10 -0.11
N CYS A 222 6.11 -22.26 -0.57
CA CYS A 222 4.72 -22.34 -0.16
C CYS A 222 3.82 -22.71 -1.34
N THR A 223 2.78 -23.51 -1.07
CA THR A 223 1.82 -24.00 -2.05
C THR A 223 0.40 -23.75 -1.57
N LEU A 224 -0.40 -23.12 -2.43
CA LEU A 224 -1.84 -22.97 -2.22
C LEU A 224 -2.52 -24.27 -2.61
N THR A 225 -3.37 -24.80 -1.73
CA THR A 225 -4.22 -25.94 -2.06
C THR A 225 -5.53 -25.45 -2.66
N SER A 226 -6.16 -26.28 -3.48
CA SER A 226 -7.60 -26.13 -3.73
C SER A 226 -8.36 -26.69 -2.50
N PRO A 227 -9.44 -26.07 -1.98
CA PRO A 227 -10.50 -25.46 -2.78
C PRO A 227 -11.15 -24.19 -2.20
N SER A 228 -10.73 -23.02 -2.67
CA SER A 228 -11.47 -21.78 -2.38
C SER A 228 -12.64 -21.70 -3.39
N ALA A 229 -13.87 -22.03 -3.01
CA ALA A 229 -15.08 -21.87 -3.84
C ALA A 229 -14.98 -22.38 -5.31
N GLY A 230 -14.26 -23.48 -5.56
CA GLY A 230 -14.07 -24.03 -6.91
C GLY A 230 -13.03 -23.30 -7.76
N VAL A 231 -12.10 -22.57 -7.15
CA VAL A 231 -10.98 -21.91 -7.84
C VAL A 231 -9.84 -22.90 -8.13
N THR A 232 -9.34 -22.84 -9.35
CA THR A 232 -8.12 -23.55 -9.78
C THR A 232 -6.93 -22.59 -9.76
N TYR A 233 -5.79 -23.04 -9.26
CA TYR A 233 -4.54 -22.27 -9.28
C TYR A 233 -3.60 -22.89 -10.32
N SER A 234 -3.30 -22.18 -11.41
CA SER A 234 -2.41 -22.70 -12.46
C SER A 234 -0.94 -22.69 -12.05
N ARG A 235 -0.59 -21.87 -11.06
CA ARG A 235 0.75 -21.74 -10.48
C ARG A 235 0.68 -21.78 -8.94
N PRO A 236 0.24 -22.89 -8.34
CA PRO A 236 -0.08 -22.94 -6.92
C PRO A 236 1.15 -22.85 -6.01
N THR A 237 2.35 -23.16 -6.53
CA THR A 237 3.59 -23.22 -5.75
C THR A 237 4.50 -22.03 -6.06
N SER A 238 5.09 -21.47 -5.01
CA SER A 238 6.03 -20.35 -5.12
C SER A 238 7.32 -20.74 -5.82
N ALA A 239 8.11 -19.74 -6.22
CA ALA A 239 9.54 -19.98 -6.47
C ALA A 239 10.22 -20.50 -5.19
N VAL A 240 11.36 -21.17 -5.36
CA VAL A 240 12.16 -21.69 -4.25
C VAL A 240 12.83 -20.53 -3.50
N GLY A 241 12.58 -20.43 -2.20
CA GLY A 241 13.35 -19.64 -1.26
C GLY A 241 14.36 -20.50 -0.51
N ASN A 242 15.22 -19.89 0.29
CA ASN A 242 16.16 -20.59 1.15
C ASN A 242 15.94 -20.19 2.60
N LEU A 243 15.95 -21.17 3.49
CA LEU A 243 16.02 -20.94 4.93
C LEU A 243 17.34 -20.25 5.30
N PRO A 244 17.38 -19.55 6.45
CA PRO A 244 18.59 -18.91 6.92
C PRO A 244 19.76 -19.88 7.06
N ARG A 245 20.96 -19.39 6.79
CA ARG A 245 22.19 -20.11 7.13
C ARG A 245 22.43 -20.05 8.63
N LEU A 246 22.98 -21.12 9.18
CA LEU A 246 23.46 -21.10 10.56
C LEU A 246 24.61 -20.11 10.70
N THR A 247 24.53 -19.29 11.74
CA THR A 247 25.65 -18.52 12.24
C THR A 247 25.86 -18.81 13.72
N THR A 248 27.09 -18.66 14.17
CA THR A 248 27.48 -18.75 15.59
C THR A 248 27.84 -17.38 16.17
N SER A 249 27.91 -16.34 15.33
CA SER A 249 28.31 -15.00 15.73
C SER A 249 27.54 -13.90 14.97
N ILE A 250 27.61 -12.69 15.51
CA ILE A 250 27.17 -11.48 14.82
C ILE A 250 28.22 -11.17 13.74
N SER A 251 27.79 -11.23 12.48
CA SER A 251 28.66 -10.99 11.31
C SER A 251 28.81 -9.51 10.98
N SER A 252 27.82 -8.69 11.32
CA SER A 252 27.88 -7.25 11.11
C SER A 252 27.01 -6.48 12.10
N VAL A 253 27.45 -5.26 12.38
CA VAL A 253 26.72 -4.26 13.18
C VAL A 253 26.75 -2.95 12.40
N SER A 254 25.60 -2.33 12.21
CA SER A 254 25.48 -1.04 11.54
C SER A 254 24.55 -0.11 12.31
N VAL A 255 24.86 1.18 12.33
CA VAL A 255 23.95 2.20 12.86
C VAL A 255 23.01 2.64 11.75
N VAL A 256 21.72 2.51 11.99
CA VAL A 256 20.67 2.96 11.07
C VAL A 256 19.78 3.99 11.76
N VAL A 257 19.14 4.85 10.97
CA VAL A 257 18.10 5.75 11.48
C VAL A 257 16.80 4.95 11.55
N GLY A 258 16.27 4.80 12.77
CA GLY A 258 15.00 4.21 13.06
C GLY A 258 13.85 5.02 12.47
N ILE A 259 12.85 4.30 11.97
CA ILE A 259 11.60 4.86 11.46
C ILE A 259 10.72 5.33 12.64
N GLY A 260 10.25 6.57 12.60
CA GLY A 260 9.43 7.17 13.66
C GLY A 260 9.37 8.69 13.60
N THR A 261 8.64 9.31 14.53
CA THR A 261 8.50 10.77 14.66
C THR A 261 9.75 11.46 15.20
N SER A 262 10.65 10.70 15.83
CA SER A 262 11.96 11.16 16.29
C SER A 262 13.04 10.35 15.58
N GLN A 263 14.04 11.05 15.02
CA GLN A 263 15.22 10.41 14.44
C GLN A 263 15.97 9.67 15.56
N ARG A 264 15.76 8.35 15.64
CA ARG A 264 16.38 7.49 16.64
C ARG A 264 17.47 6.68 15.96
N LEU A 265 18.69 6.67 16.49
CA LEU A 265 19.70 5.73 16.00
C LEU A 265 19.43 4.33 16.57
N VAL A 266 19.53 3.31 15.71
CA VAL A 266 19.32 1.90 16.06
C VAL A 266 20.53 1.10 15.59
N CYS A 267 21.01 0.19 16.45
CA CYS A 267 22.00 -0.81 16.05
C CYS A 267 21.29 -1.96 15.35
N ALA A 268 21.48 -2.08 14.05
CA ALA A 268 21.07 -3.25 13.28
C ALA A 268 22.18 -4.31 13.33
N LEU A 269 21.78 -5.56 13.56
CA LEU A 269 22.67 -6.72 13.67
C LEU A 269 22.38 -7.69 12.52
N THR A 270 23.40 -8.40 12.05
CA THR A 270 23.24 -9.57 11.18
C THR A 270 23.81 -10.82 11.87
N PRO A 271 22.97 -11.79 12.26
CA PRO A 271 21.51 -11.80 12.14
C PRO A 271 20.86 -10.81 13.12
N SER A 272 19.59 -10.46 12.87
CA SER A 272 18.85 -9.56 13.77
C SER A 272 18.76 -10.12 15.19
N ALA A 273 18.68 -9.23 16.19
CA ALA A 273 18.65 -9.57 17.61
C ALA A 273 17.65 -10.68 17.99
N ILE A 274 16.47 -10.69 17.34
CA ILE A 274 15.41 -11.67 17.54
C ILE A 274 15.81 -13.11 17.15
N TYR A 275 16.88 -13.28 16.37
CA TYR A 275 17.40 -14.56 15.89
C TYR A 275 18.76 -14.94 16.51
N LEU A 276 19.12 -14.35 17.66
CA LEU A 276 20.37 -14.62 18.38
C LEU A 276 20.20 -15.48 19.64
N GLN A 277 18.99 -15.99 19.93
CA GLN A 277 18.60 -16.77 21.12
C GLN A 277 19.32 -16.44 22.45
N SER A 278 18.55 -15.86 23.38
CA SER A 278 18.66 -15.96 24.84
C SER A 278 19.85 -15.33 25.59
N SER A 279 20.91 -14.85 24.93
CA SER A 279 21.90 -14.02 25.64
C SER A 279 21.49 -12.54 25.60
N PRO A 280 21.55 -11.81 26.74
CA PRO A 280 21.30 -10.37 26.73
C PRO A 280 22.32 -9.72 25.78
N ILE A 281 21.80 -9.04 24.75
CA ILE A 281 22.63 -8.29 23.82
C ILE A 281 22.89 -6.94 24.46
N THR A 282 24.12 -6.72 24.92
CA THR A 282 24.55 -5.42 25.41
C THR A 282 25.00 -4.54 24.24
N TYR A 283 24.50 -3.30 24.18
CA TYR A 283 24.88 -2.33 23.16
C TYR A 283 25.81 -1.28 23.77
N THR A 284 26.95 -1.06 23.13
CA THR A 284 27.91 0.00 23.49
C THR A 284 27.95 1.04 22.37
N TRP A 285 27.51 2.26 22.67
CA TRP A 285 27.56 3.37 21.72
C TRP A 285 28.84 4.18 21.92
N LYS A 286 29.54 4.46 20.82
CA LYS A 286 30.74 5.29 20.81
C LYS A 286 30.60 6.39 19.75
N ALA A 287 30.90 7.62 20.11
CA ALA A 287 31.05 8.75 19.19
C ALA A 287 32.52 9.16 19.21
N ASN A 288 33.14 9.31 18.02
CA ASN A 288 34.57 9.65 17.90
C ASN A 288 35.49 8.74 18.73
N ARG A 289 35.17 7.44 18.80
CA ARG A 289 35.86 6.40 19.61
C ARG A 289 35.75 6.57 21.13
N ILE A 290 35.06 7.60 21.62
CA ILE A 290 34.79 7.81 23.04
C ILE A 290 33.51 7.07 23.41
N HIS A 291 33.52 6.38 24.57
CA HIS A 291 32.34 5.72 25.10
C HIS A 291 31.27 6.77 25.45
N VAL A 292 30.09 6.63 24.87
CA VAL A 292 28.96 7.55 25.12
C VAL A 292 27.94 6.90 26.04
N HIS A 293 27.63 5.61 25.83
CA HIS A 293 26.61 4.92 26.61
C HIS A 293 26.72 3.39 26.53
N THR A 294 26.42 2.70 27.62
CA THR A 294 26.11 1.25 27.64
C THR A 294 24.64 1.07 27.98
N LEU A 295 23.91 0.24 27.23
CA LEU A 295 22.49 -0.03 27.48
C LEU A 295 22.23 -1.53 27.43
N ASP A 296 21.47 -2.00 28.41
CA ASP A 296 20.76 -3.28 28.36
C ASP A 296 19.38 -3.01 27.74
N ASN A 297 19.12 -3.62 26.58
CA ASN A 297 17.85 -3.52 25.84
C ASN A 297 17.29 -2.10 25.61
N MET A 298 17.70 -1.49 24.48
CA MET A 298 17.06 -0.34 23.79
C MET A 298 16.89 0.97 24.59
N MET A 299 17.46 2.08 24.10
CA MET A 299 16.89 3.42 24.38
C MET A 299 16.97 4.42 23.22
N ILE A 300 16.11 5.43 23.35
CA ILE A 300 15.86 6.59 22.51
C ILE A 300 16.99 7.59 22.77
N ALA A 301 17.75 7.95 21.72
CA ALA A 301 18.64 9.10 21.82
C ALA A 301 17.77 10.37 21.70
N LYS A 302 17.56 11.07 22.82
CA LYS A 302 17.08 12.45 22.82
C LYS A 302 18.30 13.32 22.55
N HIS A 303 18.32 14.00 21.41
CA HIS A 303 19.31 15.04 21.14
C HIS A 303 19.02 16.24 22.05
N THR A 304 19.98 16.57 22.91
CA THR A 304 20.19 17.95 23.40
C THR A 304 21.09 18.69 22.43
#